data_AF-H8X1P4-F1
#
_entry.id   AF-H8X1P4-F1
#
_cell.length_a   1.000
_cell.length_b   1.000
_cell.length_c   1.000
_cell.angle_alpha   90.00
_cell.angle_beta   90.00
_cell.angle_gamma   90.00
#
_symmetry.space_group_name_H-M   'P 1'
#
loop_
_entity.id
_entity.type
_entity.pdbx_description
1 polymer ?
#
loop_
_entity_poly.entity_id
_entity_poly.type
_entity_poly.pdbx_seq_one_letter_code
_entity_poly.pdbx_strand_id
1 'polypeptide(L)'
;MTEIENKTEIKKCIWNGSINVSVSFDINGKKIEYLVQAFRNSYFPILYPRIISYFQNFTKERIRGPIWLEFEDVPLRWNIPIGVLFDYLYLPAHHSDRKHCWELNLHITDYPIEYVMPFTNTYGQSIDYTKCLNEVLKNQLKQSIFVINGSAKAIMQMSEQDSENYLSSIASRNLNQYNSFNKKLIRSVKSIPIRILLPGSDSVSQVPAGPLQTLAELMSKTMHDLEEIAHPYTHGIDISQLSGTPLLEIWQIFKYPNNVLYITMIIL
;
A
#
# COMPACT_ATOMS: atom_id res chain seq x y z
N MET A 1 29.90 -3.43 -9.81
CA MET A 1 28.52 -3.87 -10.10
C MET A 1 28.01 -3.09 -11.28
N THR A 2 27.40 -3.77 -12.25
CA THR A 2 26.78 -3.11 -13.40
C THR A 2 25.52 -2.35 -12.95
N GLU A 3 25.11 -1.31 -13.68
CA GLU A 3 23.92 -0.51 -13.33
C GLU A 3 22.64 -1.36 -13.18
N ILE A 4 22.56 -2.46 -13.92
CA ILE A 4 21.46 -3.43 -13.90
C ILE A 4 21.44 -4.25 -12.59
N GLU A 5 22.62 -4.66 -12.09
CA GLU A 5 22.76 -5.36 -10.82
C GLU A 5 22.30 -4.46 -9.66
N ASN A 6 22.66 -3.16 -9.70
CA ASN A 6 22.23 -2.17 -8.72
C ASN A 6 20.69 -2.01 -8.71
N LYS A 7 20.06 -1.83 -9.89
CA LYS A 7 18.59 -1.70 -9.99
C LYS A 7 17.86 -2.96 -9.49
N THR A 8 18.45 -4.13 -9.65
CA THR A 8 17.87 -5.40 -9.17
C THR A 8 17.92 -5.51 -7.65
N GLU A 9 19.03 -5.11 -7.02
CA GLU A 9 19.12 -5.11 -5.55
C GLU A 9 18.19 -4.07 -4.93
N ILE A 10 18.10 -2.86 -5.48
CA ILE A 10 17.16 -1.85 -4.99
C ILE A 10 15.73 -2.41 -4.98
N LYS A 11 15.31 -3.09 -6.05
CA LYS A 11 13.98 -3.71 -6.12
C LYS A 11 13.77 -4.79 -5.06
N LYS A 12 14.80 -5.57 -4.72
CA LYS A 12 14.73 -6.56 -3.63
C LYS A 12 14.60 -5.88 -2.27
N CYS A 13 15.36 -4.81 -2.02
CA CYS A 13 15.26 -4.02 -0.79
C CYS A 13 13.86 -3.42 -0.63
N ILE A 14 13.34 -2.77 -1.67
CA ILE A 14 11.98 -2.20 -1.69
C ILE A 14 10.93 -3.29 -1.49
N TRP A 15 11.06 -4.42 -2.18
CA TRP A 15 10.14 -5.54 -2.04
C TRP A 15 10.12 -6.09 -0.61
N ASN A 16 11.28 -6.24 0.04
CA ASN A 16 11.36 -6.81 1.38
C ASN A 16 11.27 -5.77 2.51
N GLY A 17 11.14 -4.47 2.19
CA GLY A 17 10.97 -3.41 3.15
C GLY A 17 9.76 -3.66 4.05
N SER A 18 9.95 -3.47 5.36
CA SER A 18 8.95 -3.81 6.38
C SER A 18 8.92 -2.80 7.52
N ILE A 19 7.85 -2.87 8.29
CA ILE A 19 7.51 -1.97 9.40
C ILE A 19 7.18 -2.85 10.60
N ASN A 20 7.72 -2.52 11.78
CA ASN A 20 7.31 -3.18 13.00
C ASN A 20 5.96 -2.62 13.42
N VAL A 21 4.96 -3.48 13.60
CA VAL A 21 3.60 -3.08 13.95
C VAL A 21 3.22 -3.76 15.26
N SER A 22 2.68 -2.98 16.19
CA SER A 22 2.00 -3.49 17.38
C SER A 22 0.50 -3.30 17.17
N VAL A 23 -0.24 -4.39 17.06
CA VAL A 23 -1.71 -4.33 16.99
C VAL A 23 -2.22 -4.59 18.40
N SER A 24 -2.98 -3.67 18.94
CA SER A 24 -3.50 -3.75 20.29
C SER A 24 -5.02 -3.86 20.31
N PHE A 25 -5.54 -4.65 21.23
CA PHE A 25 -6.98 -4.91 21.37
C PHE A 25 -7.35 -4.93 22.85
N ASP A 26 -8.39 -4.19 23.23
CA ASP A 26 -8.95 -4.24 24.57
C ASP A 26 -9.90 -5.43 24.69
N ILE A 27 -9.58 -6.36 25.60
CA ILE A 27 -10.46 -7.48 25.94
C ILE A 27 -10.76 -7.39 27.44
N ASN A 28 -12.00 -7.04 27.78
CA ASN A 28 -12.51 -6.92 29.15
C ASN A 28 -11.67 -5.96 30.04
N GLY A 29 -11.27 -4.81 29.49
CA GLY A 29 -10.47 -3.80 30.19
C GLY A 29 -8.97 -4.13 30.27
N LYS A 30 -8.52 -5.15 29.53
CA LYS A 30 -7.11 -5.51 29.41
C LYS A 30 -6.65 -5.34 27.96
N LYS A 31 -5.69 -4.43 27.75
CA LYS A 31 -4.98 -4.27 26.48
C LYS A 31 -4.07 -5.48 26.24
N ILE A 32 -4.30 -6.19 25.13
CA ILE A 32 -3.46 -7.30 24.65
C ILE A 32 -2.83 -6.87 23.33
N GLU A 33 -1.56 -7.21 23.12
CA GLU A 33 -0.78 -6.76 21.96
C GLU A 33 -0.31 -7.95 21.11
N TYR A 34 -0.37 -7.77 19.79
CA TYR A 34 0.15 -8.67 18.79
C TYR A 34 1.22 -7.94 17.98
N LEU A 35 2.48 -8.37 18.14
CA LEU A 35 3.62 -7.80 17.44
C LEU A 35 3.87 -8.53 16.11
N VAL A 36 4.00 -7.78 15.03
CA VAL A 36 4.24 -8.36 13.70
C VAL A 36 5.07 -7.44 12.82
N GLN A 37 5.92 -8.05 12.00
CA GLN A 37 6.59 -7.37 10.90
C GLN A 37 5.66 -7.32 9.69
N ALA A 38 5.21 -6.12 9.33
CA ALA A 38 4.33 -5.88 8.20
C ALA A 38 5.10 -5.35 7.00
N PHE A 39 5.00 -6.01 5.84
CA PHE A 39 5.75 -5.60 4.64
C PHE A 39 5.09 -4.39 3.97
N ARG A 40 5.92 -3.40 3.57
CA ARG A 40 5.47 -2.16 2.91
C ARG A 40 4.68 -2.46 1.63
N ASN A 41 5.17 -3.42 0.85
CA ASN A 41 4.56 -3.91 -0.38
C ASN A 41 3.54 -5.04 -0.11
N SER A 42 2.70 -4.89 0.91
CA SER A 42 1.63 -5.82 1.29
C SER A 42 0.40 -5.03 1.74
N TYR A 43 -0.64 -5.74 2.18
CA TYR A 43 -1.91 -5.18 2.63
C TYR A 43 -2.33 -5.82 3.95
N PHE A 44 -2.93 -5.04 4.85
CA PHE A 44 -3.37 -5.51 6.16
C PHE A 44 -4.32 -6.71 6.15
N PRO A 45 -5.29 -6.84 5.21
CA PRO A 45 -6.18 -8.01 5.15
C PRO A 45 -5.45 -9.36 5.06
N ILE A 46 -4.22 -9.40 4.55
CA ILE A 46 -3.39 -10.64 4.51
C ILE A 46 -3.00 -11.09 5.93
N LEU A 47 -2.86 -10.15 6.87
CA LEU A 47 -2.50 -10.41 8.26
C LEU A 47 -3.71 -10.73 9.15
N TYR A 48 -4.91 -10.28 8.76
CA TYR A 48 -6.12 -10.39 9.58
C TYR A 48 -6.44 -11.81 10.08
N PRO A 49 -6.37 -12.89 9.26
CA PRO A 49 -6.64 -14.23 9.77
C PRO A 49 -5.73 -14.64 10.94
N ARG A 50 -4.45 -14.25 10.89
CA ARG A 50 -3.47 -14.54 11.96
C ARG A 50 -3.73 -13.68 13.20
N ILE A 51 -4.03 -12.39 13.02
CA ILE A 51 -4.35 -11.46 14.11
C ILE A 51 -5.62 -11.92 14.84
N ILE A 52 -6.69 -12.25 14.10
CA ILE A 52 -7.95 -12.76 14.66
C ILE A 52 -7.70 -14.04 15.43
N SER A 53 -6.98 -15.01 14.85
CA SER A 53 -6.65 -16.28 15.50
C SER A 53 -5.90 -16.08 16.82
N TYR A 54 -4.97 -15.12 16.86
CA TYR A 54 -4.25 -14.78 18.09
C TYR A 54 -5.19 -14.24 19.18
N PHE A 55 -5.98 -13.22 18.87
CA PHE A 55 -6.86 -12.57 19.87
C PHE A 55 -8.02 -13.47 20.30
N GLN A 56 -8.47 -14.39 19.44
CA GLN A 56 -9.51 -15.36 19.78
C GLN A 56 -9.13 -16.26 20.96
N ASN A 57 -7.84 -16.42 21.26
CA ASN A 57 -7.37 -17.18 22.44
C ASN A 57 -7.67 -16.47 23.78
N PHE A 58 -7.94 -15.17 23.75
CA PHE A 58 -8.12 -14.34 24.94
C PHE A 58 -9.57 -13.92 25.19
N THR A 59 -10.48 -14.19 24.25
CA THR A 59 -11.92 -13.90 24.38
C THR A 59 -12.77 -15.14 24.09
N LYS A 60 -13.85 -15.31 24.85
CA LYS A 60 -14.87 -16.34 24.59
C LYS A 60 -15.82 -15.95 23.46
N GLU A 61 -15.91 -14.66 23.18
CA GLU A 61 -16.75 -14.14 22.09
C GLU A 61 -16.06 -14.41 20.76
N ARG A 62 -16.81 -14.97 19.81
CA ARG A 62 -16.26 -15.20 18.47
C ARG A 62 -16.25 -13.89 17.70
N ILE A 63 -15.09 -13.55 17.15
CA ILE A 63 -14.94 -12.44 16.23
C ILE A 63 -15.55 -12.87 14.89
N ARG A 64 -16.82 -12.51 14.65
CA ARG A 64 -17.58 -12.88 13.43
C ARG A 64 -17.72 -11.72 12.44
N GLY A 65 -17.73 -10.49 12.96
CA GLY A 65 -17.88 -9.27 12.16
C GLY A 65 -16.59 -8.83 11.46
N PRO A 66 -16.67 -7.79 10.61
CA PRO A 66 -15.51 -7.18 10.00
C PRO A 66 -14.64 -6.53 11.06
N ILE A 67 -13.35 -6.86 11.06
CA ILE A 67 -12.37 -6.12 11.83
C ILE A 67 -11.83 -4.94 11.03
N TRP A 68 -11.41 -3.91 11.74
CA TRP A 68 -10.70 -2.78 11.16
C TRP A 68 -9.61 -2.29 12.11
N LEU A 69 -8.64 -1.56 11.55
CA LEU A 69 -7.50 -1.03 12.28
C LEU A 69 -7.60 0.49 12.32
N GLU A 70 -7.18 1.07 13.44
CA GLU A 70 -7.16 2.50 13.69
C GLU A 70 -5.73 2.93 14.06
N PHE A 71 -5.34 4.12 13.61
CA PHE A 71 -4.15 4.83 14.08
C PHE A 71 -4.55 6.24 14.46
N GLU A 72 -4.38 6.61 15.74
CA GLU A 72 -4.67 7.97 16.25
C GLU A 72 -6.03 8.51 15.76
N ASP A 73 -7.12 7.78 16.06
CA ASP A 73 -8.49 8.12 15.65
C ASP A 73 -8.76 8.12 14.13
N VAL A 74 -7.80 7.66 13.31
CA VAL A 74 -7.95 7.54 11.86
C VAL A 74 -8.14 6.07 11.46
N PRO A 75 -9.31 5.69 10.90
CA PRO A 75 -9.51 4.36 10.33
C PRO A 75 -8.60 4.06 9.13
N LEU A 76 -7.90 2.92 9.16
CA LEU A 76 -7.01 2.51 8.08
C LEU A 76 -7.79 1.97 6.89
N ARG A 77 -7.55 2.57 5.72
CA ARG A 77 -8.05 2.11 4.43
C ARG A 77 -7.31 0.85 3.97
N TRP A 78 -7.88 -0.33 4.29
CA TRP A 78 -7.25 -1.64 4.06
C TRP A 78 -6.91 -1.95 2.59
N ASN A 79 -7.53 -1.24 1.64
CA ASN A 79 -7.28 -1.36 0.21
C ASN A 79 -6.04 -0.58 -0.27
N ILE A 80 -5.31 0.08 0.64
CA ILE A 80 -4.08 0.81 0.37
C ILE A 80 -2.89 -0.01 0.91
N PRO A 81 -1.73 -0.06 0.22
CA PRO A 81 -0.58 -0.79 0.72
C PRO A 81 -0.10 -0.28 2.08
N ILE A 82 0.38 -1.19 2.93
CA ILE A 82 0.82 -0.90 4.31
C ILE A 82 1.86 0.20 4.34
N GLY A 83 2.85 0.15 3.44
CA GLY A 83 3.92 1.16 3.39
C GLY A 83 3.39 2.55 3.05
N VAL A 84 2.37 2.65 2.20
CA VAL A 84 1.75 3.93 1.86
C VAL A 84 0.99 4.50 3.05
N LEU A 85 0.21 3.67 3.74
CA LEU A 85 -0.52 4.09 4.94
C LEU A 85 0.43 4.59 6.03
N PHE A 86 1.55 3.89 6.25
CA PHE A 86 2.57 4.30 7.21
C PHE A 86 3.23 5.62 6.81
N ASP A 87 3.64 5.77 5.54
CA ASP A 87 4.28 6.99 5.07
C ASP A 87 3.31 8.19 5.14
N TYR A 88 2.01 7.94 4.93
CA TYR A 88 0.97 8.96 4.95
C TYR A 88 0.51 9.38 6.36
N LEU A 89 0.36 8.42 7.28
CA LEU A 89 -0.20 8.66 8.62
C LEU A 89 0.88 8.84 9.69
N TYR A 90 1.94 8.02 9.66
CA TYR A 90 2.90 7.93 10.76
C TYR A 90 4.12 8.83 10.54
N LEU A 91 4.75 8.75 9.37
CA LEU A 91 5.99 9.49 9.11
C LEU A 91 5.92 11.00 9.32
N PRO A 92 4.83 11.72 8.98
CA PRO A 92 4.78 13.17 9.14
C PRO A 92 5.00 13.62 10.59
N ALA A 93 4.34 12.95 11.54
CA ALA A 93 4.46 13.25 12.97
C ALA A 93 5.72 12.64 13.62
N HIS A 94 6.26 11.55 13.07
CA HIS A 94 7.34 10.77 13.68
C HIS A 94 8.64 10.75 12.86
N HIS A 95 8.84 11.67 11.91
CA HIS A 95 10.04 11.72 11.06
C HIS A 95 11.35 11.82 11.87
N SER A 96 11.28 12.41 13.07
CA SER A 96 12.41 12.58 14.00
C SER A 96 12.48 11.50 15.09
N ASP A 97 11.47 10.63 15.22
CA ASP A 97 11.40 9.65 16.30
C ASP A 97 12.21 8.39 15.98
N ARG A 98 12.98 7.91 16.96
CA ARG A 98 13.77 6.67 16.84
C ARG A 98 12.98 5.44 17.25
N LYS A 99 11.75 5.60 17.76
CA LYS A 99 10.83 4.48 18.00
C LYS A 99 10.18 4.08 16.68
N HIS A 100 10.55 2.91 16.17
CA HIS A 100 10.11 2.42 14.85
C HIS A 100 8.94 1.42 14.93
N CYS A 101 8.06 1.54 15.94
CA CYS A 101 6.91 0.66 16.09
C CYS A 101 5.62 1.44 15.79
N TRP A 102 4.90 1.00 14.76
CA TRP A 102 3.60 1.55 14.43
C TRP A 102 2.53 0.89 15.29
N GLU A 103 2.01 1.64 16.26
CA GLU A 103 0.98 1.17 17.19
C GLU A 103 -0.40 1.36 16.58
N LEU A 104 -1.16 0.28 16.46
CA LEU A 104 -2.50 0.27 15.87
C LEU A 104 -3.51 -0.29 16.87
N ASN A 105 -4.73 0.21 16.84
CA ASN A 105 -5.85 -0.35 17.60
C ASN A 105 -6.69 -1.24 16.70
N LEU A 106 -7.09 -2.41 17.21
CA LEU A 106 -8.00 -3.34 16.56
C LEU A 106 -9.42 -3.10 17.06
N HIS A 107 -10.34 -2.96 16.11
CA HIS A 107 -11.76 -2.82 16.39
C HIS A 107 -12.54 -3.96 15.74
N ILE A 108 -13.52 -4.48 16.47
CA ILE A 108 -14.39 -5.59 16.02
C ILE A 108 -15.87 -5.17 15.92
N THR A 109 -16.20 -3.96 16.36
CA THR A 109 -17.52 -3.31 16.28
C THR A 109 -17.41 -1.99 15.52
N ASP A 110 -18.56 -1.33 15.31
CA ASP A 110 -18.64 0.06 14.84
C ASP A 110 -17.82 0.32 13.57
N TYR A 111 -18.05 -0.52 12.55
CA TYR A 111 -17.28 -0.46 11.32
C TYR A 111 -17.46 0.90 10.61
N PRO A 112 -16.37 1.63 10.31
CA PRO A 112 -16.43 2.99 9.76
C PRO A 112 -16.68 2.97 8.25
N ILE A 113 -17.91 2.61 7.85
CA ILE A 113 -18.30 2.41 6.44
C ILE A 113 -18.19 3.67 5.58
N GLU A 114 -18.24 4.85 6.20
CA GLU A 114 -18.09 6.14 5.52
C GLU A 114 -16.65 6.38 5.02
N TYR A 115 -15.66 5.81 5.72
CA TYR A 115 -14.23 6.05 5.45
C TYR A 115 -13.50 4.82 4.91
N VAL A 116 -13.99 3.62 5.24
CA VAL A 116 -13.36 2.34 4.92
C VAL A 116 -14.32 1.47 4.11
N MET A 117 -13.83 0.97 2.97
CA MET A 117 -14.60 0.12 2.07
C MET A 117 -15.09 -1.15 2.78
N PRO A 118 -16.38 -1.50 2.71
CA PRO A 118 -16.87 -2.71 3.38
C PRO A 118 -16.29 -3.99 2.77
N PHE A 119 -16.13 -5.02 3.60
CA PHE A 119 -15.83 -6.37 3.13
C PHE A 119 -17.11 -7.05 2.63
N THR A 120 -17.14 -7.44 1.36
CA THR A 120 -18.34 -7.95 0.68
C THR A 120 -18.39 -9.47 0.56
N ASN A 121 -17.25 -10.16 0.69
CA ASN A 121 -17.18 -11.61 0.55
C ASN A 121 -17.16 -12.30 1.91
N THR A 122 -18.11 -13.21 2.10
CA THR A 122 -18.23 -14.05 3.29
C THR A 122 -18.17 -15.52 2.91
N TYR A 123 -17.40 -16.30 3.66
CA TYR A 123 -17.43 -17.76 3.63
C TYR A 123 -18.17 -18.26 4.89
N GLY A 124 -19.41 -18.69 4.71
CA GLY A 124 -20.30 -19.03 5.83
C GLY A 124 -20.57 -17.80 6.72
N GLN A 125 -20.20 -17.89 7.99
CA GLN A 125 -20.36 -16.79 8.97
C GLN A 125 -19.10 -15.93 9.15
N SER A 126 -18.03 -16.21 8.41
CA SER A 126 -16.75 -15.48 8.50
C SER A 126 -16.45 -14.72 7.22
N ILE A 127 -15.77 -13.59 7.34
CA ILE A 127 -15.35 -12.78 6.20
C ILE A 127 -14.11 -13.38 5.55
N ASP A 128 -14.13 -13.49 4.23
CA ASP A 128 -12.94 -13.83 3.45
C ASP A 128 -12.20 -12.55 3.04
N TYR A 129 -11.33 -12.11 3.94
CA TYR A 129 -10.51 -10.90 3.77
C TYR A 129 -9.59 -10.99 2.54
N THR A 130 -9.07 -12.19 2.25
CA THR A 130 -8.16 -12.41 1.12
C THR A 130 -8.90 -12.29 -0.20
N LYS A 131 -10.10 -12.86 -0.30
CA LYS A 131 -10.93 -12.75 -1.50
C LYS A 131 -11.39 -11.31 -1.75
N CYS A 132 -11.86 -10.61 -0.71
CA CYS A 132 -12.20 -9.18 -0.80
C CYS A 132 -11.02 -8.35 -1.31
N LEU A 133 -9.82 -8.58 -0.74
CA LEU A 133 -8.61 -7.90 -1.17
C LEU A 133 -8.27 -8.21 -2.63
N ASN A 134 -8.39 -9.47 -3.06
CA ASN A 134 -8.09 -9.87 -4.43
C ASN A 134 -8.99 -9.13 -5.44
N GLU A 135 -10.29 -9.03 -5.17
CA GLU A 135 -11.23 -8.32 -6.04
C GLU A 135 -10.91 -6.82 -6.14
N VAL A 136 -10.63 -6.18 -5.02
CA VAL A 136 -10.26 -4.76 -5.00
C VAL A 136 -8.92 -4.52 -5.69
N LEU A 137 -7.91 -5.36 -5.43
CA LEU A 137 -6.61 -5.28 -6.08
C LEU A 137 -6.73 -5.48 -7.59
N LYS A 138 -7.54 -6.44 -8.05
CA LYS A 138 -7.83 -6.65 -9.48
C LYS A 138 -8.44 -5.42 -10.11
N ASN A 139 -9.37 -4.74 -9.42
CA ASN A 139 -9.97 -3.51 -9.92
C ASN A 139 -8.97 -2.34 -9.94
N GLN A 140 -8.11 -2.20 -8.93
CA GLN A 140 -7.02 -1.22 -8.95
C GLN A 140 -6.04 -1.49 -10.10
N LEU A 141 -5.69 -2.75 -10.34
CA LEU A 141 -4.83 -3.15 -11.47
C LEU A 141 -5.48 -2.85 -12.82
N LYS A 142 -6.80 -3.03 -12.97
CA LYS A 142 -7.53 -2.58 -14.18
C LYS A 142 -7.34 -1.10 -14.45
N GLN A 143 -7.50 -0.26 -13.42
CA GLN A 143 -7.35 1.18 -13.54
C GLN A 143 -5.90 1.55 -13.88
N SER A 144 -4.91 1.03 -13.14
CA SER A 144 -3.50 1.37 -13.38
C SER A 144 -3.02 0.87 -14.74
N ILE A 145 -3.39 -0.34 -15.16
CA ILE A 145 -3.02 -0.89 -16.47
C ILE A 145 -3.67 -0.14 -17.61
N PHE A 146 -4.91 0.34 -17.43
CA PHE A 146 -5.53 1.22 -18.41
C PHE A 146 -4.71 2.51 -18.59
N VAL A 147 -4.27 3.15 -17.49
CA VAL A 147 -3.39 4.33 -17.55
C VAL A 147 -2.05 4.00 -18.21
N ILE A 148 -1.44 2.88 -17.85
CA ILE A 148 -0.12 2.47 -18.37
C ILE A 148 -0.17 2.18 -19.87
N ASN A 149 -1.02 1.24 -20.30
CA ASN A 149 -1.03 0.75 -21.68
C ASN A 149 -1.98 1.54 -22.59
N GLY A 150 -2.88 2.35 -22.04
CA GLY A 150 -4.06 2.91 -22.72
C GLY A 150 -5.19 1.88 -22.92
N SER A 151 -5.10 0.71 -22.31
CA SER A 151 -6.12 -0.35 -22.39
C SER A 151 -5.98 -1.35 -21.25
N ALA A 152 -7.11 -1.79 -20.68
CA ALA A 152 -7.16 -2.84 -19.66
C ALA A 152 -7.16 -4.27 -20.22
N LYS A 153 -6.99 -4.46 -21.55
CA LYS A 153 -7.12 -5.78 -22.19
C LYS A 153 -6.19 -6.84 -21.58
N ALA A 154 -4.97 -6.47 -21.19
CA ALA A 154 -3.98 -7.40 -20.64
C ALA A 154 -4.43 -8.03 -19.30
N ILE A 155 -5.09 -7.26 -18.44
CA ILE A 155 -5.60 -7.74 -17.14
C ILE A 155 -7.01 -8.34 -17.26
N MET A 156 -7.81 -7.92 -18.25
CA MET A 156 -9.10 -8.55 -18.53
C MET A 156 -8.96 -9.99 -19.03
N GLN A 157 -7.81 -10.35 -19.60
CA GLN A 157 -7.46 -11.72 -19.99
C GLN A 157 -6.97 -12.58 -18.81
N MET A 158 -6.79 -12.00 -17.63
CA MET A 158 -6.33 -12.71 -16.43
C MET A 158 -7.47 -13.54 -15.83
N SER A 159 -7.22 -14.83 -15.63
CA SER A 159 -8.15 -15.73 -14.95
C SER A 159 -8.29 -15.38 -13.45
N GLU A 160 -9.28 -15.96 -12.78
CA GLU A 160 -9.39 -15.84 -11.31
C GLU A 160 -8.17 -16.44 -10.61
N GLN A 161 -7.75 -17.63 -11.02
CA GLN A 161 -6.55 -18.30 -10.52
C GLN A 161 -5.28 -17.46 -10.69
N ASP A 162 -5.12 -16.77 -11.82
CA ASP A 162 -3.97 -15.87 -12.04
C ASP A 162 -3.97 -14.69 -11.06
N SER A 163 -5.15 -14.12 -10.77
CA SER A 163 -5.26 -13.02 -9.80
C SER A 163 -4.96 -13.47 -8.37
N GLU A 164 -5.44 -14.67 -7.99
CA GLU A 164 -5.10 -15.29 -6.71
C GLU A 164 -3.61 -15.59 -6.60
N ASN A 165 -3.00 -16.09 -7.69
CA ASN A 165 -1.55 -16.32 -7.76
C ASN A 165 -0.74 -15.03 -7.68
N TYR A 166 -1.28 -13.92 -8.21
CA TYR A 166 -0.67 -12.61 -8.05
C TYR A 166 -0.69 -12.18 -6.57
N LEU A 167 -1.84 -12.28 -5.91
CA LEU A 167 -1.95 -11.95 -4.49
C LEU A 167 -1.10 -12.89 -3.62
N SER A 168 -1.05 -14.18 -3.93
CA SER A 168 -0.22 -15.14 -3.21
C SER A 168 1.28 -14.84 -3.37
N SER A 169 1.72 -14.32 -4.53
CA SER A 169 3.11 -13.85 -4.69
C SER A 169 3.45 -12.69 -3.76
N ILE A 170 2.48 -11.79 -3.48
CA ILE A 170 2.62 -10.71 -2.51
C ILE A 170 2.65 -11.28 -1.09
N ALA A 171 1.75 -12.19 -0.75
CA ALA A 171 1.68 -12.78 0.59
C ALA A 171 2.93 -13.61 0.93
N SER A 172 3.42 -14.40 -0.03
CA SER A 172 4.60 -15.28 0.12
C SER A 172 5.94 -14.59 -0.14
N ARG A 173 5.92 -13.29 -0.47
CA ARG A 173 7.09 -12.49 -0.85
C ARG A 173 7.86 -13.03 -2.07
N ASN A 174 7.21 -13.76 -2.97
CA ASN A 174 7.85 -14.28 -4.18
C ASN A 174 8.00 -13.19 -5.26
N LEU A 175 9.14 -12.48 -5.22
CA LEU A 175 9.46 -11.40 -6.15
C LEU A 175 9.54 -11.87 -7.62
N ASN A 176 10.02 -13.09 -7.86
CA ASN A 176 10.18 -13.62 -9.22
C ASN A 176 8.81 -13.88 -9.88
N GLN A 177 7.87 -14.44 -9.12
CA GLN A 177 6.51 -14.66 -9.58
C GLN A 177 5.80 -13.33 -9.82
N TYR A 178 5.91 -12.38 -8.87
CA TYR A 178 5.37 -11.02 -9.02
C TYR A 178 5.90 -10.33 -10.28
N ASN A 179 7.22 -10.36 -10.51
CA ASN A 179 7.84 -9.75 -11.69
C ASN A 179 7.40 -10.43 -13.00
N SER A 180 7.24 -11.75 -12.99
CA SER A 180 6.75 -12.49 -14.16
C SER A 180 5.34 -12.09 -14.54
N PHE A 181 4.45 -11.86 -13.57
CA PHE A 181 3.11 -11.32 -13.83
C PHE A 181 3.17 -9.88 -14.34
N ASN A 182 3.92 -9.01 -13.70
CA ASN A 182 4.03 -7.62 -14.13
C ASN A 182 4.55 -7.46 -15.57
N LYS A 183 5.50 -8.31 -15.99
CA LYS A 183 5.99 -8.34 -17.38
C LYS A 183 4.89 -8.71 -18.40
N LYS A 184 3.91 -9.54 -18.01
CA LYS A 184 2.77 -9.89 -18.88
C LYS A 184 1.75 -8.75 -18.99
N LEU A 185 1.57 -8.00 -17.91
CA LEU A 185 0.56 -6.94 -17.79
C LEU A 185 1.00 -5.63 -18.45
N ILE A 186 2.28 -5.26 -18.30
CA ILE A 186 2.83 -4.01 -18.79
C ILE A 186 3.47 -4.26 -20.17
N ARG A 187 2.90 -3.66 -21.21
CA ARG A 187 3.36 -3.85 -22.60
C ARG A 187 4.07 -2.60 -23.12
N SER A 188 3.43 -1.45 -22.96
CA SER A 188 3.99 -0.15 -23.32
C SER A 188 3.52 0.87 -22.29
N VAL A 189 4.43 1.76 -21.87
CA VAL A 189 4.13 2.78 -20.85
C VAL A 189 3.81 4.08 -21.56
N LYS A 190 2.52 4.37 -21.75
CA LYS A 190 1.99 5.62 -22.32
C LYS A 190 1.89 6.72 -21.27
N SER A 191 1.42 6.36 -20.07
CA SER A 191 1.30 7.28 -18.94
C SER A 191 1.59 6.54 -17.64
N ILE A 192 1.97 7.29 -16.62
CA ILE A 192 2.34 6.74 -15.32
C ILE A 192 1.23 7.04 -14.32
N PRO A 193 0.66 6.01 -13.66
CA PRO A 193 -0.31 6.22 -12.60
C PRO A 193 0.40 6.67 -11.33
N ILE A 194 0.22 7.94 -10.99
CA ILE A 194 0.78 8.55 -9.78
C ILE A 194 -0.34 9.06 -8.88
N ARG A 195 -0.18 8.84 -7.58
CA ARG A 195 -1.03 9.42 -6.54
C ARG A 195 -0.17 10.20 -5.57
N ILE A 196 -0.48 11.47 -5.42
CA ILE A 196 0.18 12.36 -4.46
C ILE A 196 -0.73 12.45 -3.24
N LEU A 197 -0.15 12.20 -2.07
CA LEU A 197 -0.80 12.19 -0.77
C LEU A 197 -0.25 13.37 0.04
N LEU A 198 -1.14 14.19 0.58
CA LEU A 198 -0.77 15.28 1.48
C LEU A 198 -1.33 14.95 2.88
N PRO A 199 -0.45 14.68 3.87
CA PRO A 199 -0.85 14.39 5.24
C PRO A 199 -1.81 15.42 5.81
N GLY A 200 -2.79 14.96 6.59
CA GLY A 200 -3.84 15.82 7.15
C GLY A 200 -4.92 16.26 6.16
N SER A 201 -4.86 15.83 4.89
CA SER A 201 -5.92 16.06 3.91
C SER A 201 -6.44 14.75 3.31
N ASP A 202 -7.75 14.62 3.15
CA ASP A 202 -8.34 13.47 2.43
C ASP A 202 -8.08 13.52 0.91
N SER A 203 -7.40 14.57 0.44
CA SER A 203 -7.17 14.85 -0.96
C SER A 203 -6.04 13.98 -1.52
N VAL A 204 -6.43 12.91 -2.24
CA VAL A 204 -5.51 12.13 -3.07
C VAL A 204 -5.55 12.69 -4.49
N SER A 205 -4.51 13.43 -4.88
CA SER A 205 -4.40 13.96 -6.24
C SER A 205 -3.90 12.86 -7.18
N GLN A 206 -4.78 12.36 -8.05
CA GLN A 206 -4.40 11.46 -9.14
C GLN A 206 -3.94 12.31 -10.33
N VAL A 207 -2.66 12.23 -10.66
CA VAL A 207 -2.06 13.06 -11.70
C VAL A 207 -1.66 12.18 -12.89
N PRO A 208 -2.16 12.47 -14.11
CA PRO A 208 -1.64 11.83 -15.31
C PRO A 208 -0.24 12.40 -15.59
N ALA A 209 0.78 11.56 -15.47
CA ALA A 209 2.16 11.94 -15.72
C ALA A 209 2.72 11.26 -16.97
N GLY A 210 3.47 12.02 -17.76
CA GLY A 210 4.18 11.51 -18.93
C GLY A 210 5.41 10.70 -18.52
N PRO A 211 5.84 9.69 -19.30
CA PRO A 211 6.99 8.86 -18.94
C PRO A 211 8.32 9.61 -18.92
N LEU A 212 8.44 10.67 -19.72
CA LEU A 212 9.62 11.53 -19.81
C LEU A 212 9.58 12.73 -18.88
N GLN A 213 8.41 13.01 -18.28
CA GLN A 213 8.27 14.09 -17.32
C GLN A 213 9.16 13.78 -16.11
N THR A 214 9.85 14.79 -15.59
CA THR A 214 10.71 14.65 -14.40
C THR A 214 9.89 14.74 -13.12
N LEU A 215 10.47 14.29 -12.00
CA LEU A 215 9.82 14.46 -10.70
C LEU A 215 9.64 15.94 -10.36
N ALA A 216 10.62 16.79 -10.66
CA ALA A 216 10.54 18.24 -10.46
C ALA A 216 9.35 18.85 -11.23
N GLU A 217 9.23 18.55 -12.53
CA GLU A 217 8.12 19.07 -13.36
C GLU A 217 6.74 18.63 -12.84
N LEU A 218 6.63 17.43 -12.27
CA LEU A 218 5.40 16.93 -11.67
C LEU A 218 5.07 17.68 -10.38
N MET A 219 6.07 17.88 -9.52
CA MET A 219 5.89 18.59 -8.25
C MET A 219 5.49 20.03 -8.49
N SER A 220 6.17 20.74 -9.39
CA SER A 220 5.83 22.11 -9.71
C SER A 220 4.40 22.17 -10.19
N LYS A 221 4.03 21.43 -11.23
CA LYS A 221 2.67 21.46 -11.78
C LYS A 221 1.55 21.19 -10.76
N THR A 222 1.79 20.32 -9.78
CA THR A 222 0.74 19.85 -8.88
C THR A 222 0.70 20.62 -7.56
N MET A 223 1.87 21.07 -7.07
CA MET A 223 2.06 21.56 -5.70
C MET A 223 2.95 22.80 -5.66
N HIS A 224 2.76 23.74 -6.60
CA HIS A 224 3.52 25.00 -6.69
C HIS A 224 3.67 25.73 -5.33
N ASP A 225 2.64 25.70 -4.49
CA ASP A 225 2.61 26.44 -3.22
C ASP A 225 3.38 25.74 -2.08
N LEU A 226 3.74 24.47 -2.23
CA LEU A 226 4.33 23.63 -1.16
C LEU A 226 5.75 23.15 -1.48
N GLU A 227 6.31 23.50 -2.64
CA GLU A 227 7.62 22.99 -3.08
C GLU A 227 8.78 23.35 -2.14
N GLU A 228 8.70 24.49 -1.44
CA GLU A 228 9.78 24.95 -0.55
C GLU A 228 9.74 24.30 0.85
N ILE A 229 8.59 23.77 1.26
CA ILE A 229 8.37 23.27 2.63
C ILE A 229 8.05 21.78 2.70
N ALA A 230 7.63 21.16 1.59
CA ALA A 230 7.24 19.77 1.54
C ALA A 230 8.21 18.93 0.69
N HIS A 231 8.70 17.85 1.28
CA HIS A 231 9.59 16.90 0.63
C HIS A 231 8.82 15.66 0.15
N PRO A 232 9.08 15.16 -1.08
CA PRO A 232 8.44 13.95 -1.59
C PRO A 232 9.06 12.69 -0.99
N TYR A 233 8.22 11.84 -0.40
CA TYR A 233 8.58 10.54 0.15
C TYR A 233 7.88 9.38 -0.57
N THR A 234 8.58 8.26 -0.72
CA THR A 234 7.99 6.97 -1.14
C THR A 234 8.74 5.81 -0.50
N HIS A 235 8.04 4.76 -0.09
CA HIS A 235 8.62 3.64 0.67
C HIS A 235 9.41 4.07 1.91
N GLY A 236 9.04 5.20 2.52
CA GLY A 236 9.70 5.81 3.67
C GLY A 236 11.06 6.44 3.37
N ILE A 237 11.35 6.74 2.10
CA ILE A 237 12.60 7.36 1.65
C ILE A 237 12.28 8.70 1.01
N ASP A 238 13.07 9.73 1.35
CA ASP A 238 13.05 11.02 0.67
C ASP A 238 13.61 10.88 -0.76
N ILE A 239 12.80 11.22 -1.75
CA ILE A 239 13.16 11.16 -3.17
C ILE A 239 13.43 12.54 -3.78
N SER A 240 13.61 13.58 -2.96
CA SER A 240 13.99 14.93 -3.41
C SER A 240 15.23 14.93 -4.31
N GLN A 241 16.18 14.04 -4.05
CA GLN A 241 17.42 13.88 -4.84
C GLN A 241 17.17 13.32 -6.25
N LEU A 242 16.00 12.74 -6.51
CA LEU A 242 15.59 12.20 -7.81
C LEU A 242 14.76 13.21 -8.63
N SER A 243 14.76 14.49 -8.23
CA SER A 243 14.00 15.57 -8.88
C SER A 243 14.23 15.65 -10.39
N GLY A 244 15.48 15.49 -10.85
CA GLY A 244 15.84 15.49 -12.27
C GLY A 244 15.65 14.16 -13.00
N THR A 245 15.24 13.09 -12.31
CA THR A 245 15.07 11.76 -12.91
C THR A 245 13.70 11.64 -13.60
N PRO A 246 13.61 11.00 -14.79
CA PRO A 246 12.34 10.71 -15.43
C PRO A 246 11.44 9.84 -14.54
N LEU A 247 10.15 10.19 -14.48
CA LEU A 247 9.17 9.45 -13.67
C LEU A 247 9.06 7.98 -14.05
N LEU A 248 9.36 7.61 -15.31
CA LEU A 248 9.39 6.22 -15.75
C LEU A 248 10.38 5.38 -14.94
N GLU A 249 11.58 5.90 -14.68
CA GLU A 249 12.60 5.18 -13.93
C GLU A 249 12.23 5.04 -12.46
N ILE A 250 11.71 6.12 -11.87
CA ILE A 250 11.22 6.13 -10.48
C ILE A 250 10.08 5.12 -10.35
N TRP A 251 9.07 5.18 -11.22
CA TRP A 251 7.93 4.27 -11.19
C TRP A 251 8.34 2.80 -11.39
N GLN A 252 9.30 2.50 -12.27
CA GLN A 252 9.77 1.13 -12.49
C GLN A 252 10.41 0.50 -11.25
N ILE A 253 10.92 1.32 -10.33
CA ILE A 253 11.59 0.90 -9.10
C ILE A 253 10.62 0.94 -7.89
N PHE A 254 9.90 2.05 -7.72
CA PHE A 254 9.17 2.38 -6.49
C PHE A 254 7.66 2.17 -6.57
N LYS A 255 7.09 1.71 -7.69
CA LYS A 255 5.65 1.40 -7.73
C LYS A 255 5.27 0.30 -6.72
N TYR A 256 4.07 0.42 -6.18
CA TYR A 256 3.47 -0.57 -5.29
C TYR A 256 2.82 -1.72 -6.08
N PRO A 257 2.34 -2.79 -5.41
CA PRO A 257 1.78 -3.97 -6.08
C PRO A 257 0.56 -3.71 -6.95
N ASN A 258 -0.14 -2.58 -6.80
CA ASN A 258 -1.22 -2.17 -7.70
C ASN A 258 -0.73 -1.40 -8.95
N ASN A 259 0.59 -1.38 -9.19
CA ASN A 259 1.28 -0.63 -10.25
C ASN A 259 1.14 0.90 -10.18
N VAL A 260 0.76 1.46 -9.02
CA VAL A 260 0.71 2.90 -8.78
C VAL A 260 1.96 3.35 -8.05
N LEU A 261 2.51 4.51 -8.43
CA LEU A 261 3.52 5.21 -7.62
C LEU A 261 2.79 6.13 -6.64
N TYR A 262 3.00 5.89 -5.35
CA TYR A 262 2.50 6.76 -4.29
C TYR A 262 3.64 7.67 -3.82
N ILE A 263 3.36 8.96 -3.77
CA ILE A 263 4.28 9.98 -3.26
C ILE A 263 3.57 10.70 -2.12
N THR A 264 4.11 10.63 -0.92
CA THR A 264 3.63 11.40 0.22
C THR A 264 4.45 12.67 0.34
N MET A 265 3.80 13.82 0.37
CA MET A 265 4.45 15.11 0.58
C MET A 265 4.53 15.39 2.08
N ILE A 266 5.71 15.32 2.66
CA ILE A 266 5.91 15.53 4.10
C ILE A 266 6.49 16.92 4.31
N ILE A 267 5.78 17.74 5.08
CA ILE A 267 6.29 19.04 5.54
C ILE A 267 7.21 18.76 6.73
N LEU A 268 8.47 19.18 6.63
CA LEU A 268 9.49 19.04 7.68
C LEU A 268 9.73 20.36 8.40
#